data_AF-A0A257LVN4-F1
#
_entry.id   AF-A0A257LVN4-F1
#
_cell.length_a   1.000
_cell.length_b   1.000
_cell.length_c   1.000
_cell.angle_alpha   90.00
_cell.angle_beta   90.00
_cell.angle_gamma   90.00
#
_symmetry.space_group_name_H-M   'P 1'
#
loop_
_entity.id
_entity.type
_entity.pdbx_description
1 polymer ?
#
loop_
_entity_poly.entity_id
_entity_poly.type
_entity_poly.pdbx_seq_one_letter_code
_entity_poly.pdbx_strand_id
1 'polypeptide(L)'
;MKLPQNPFIRFAMAAWLAAPFAQAQLTWDQNGTSTGQPNGAGSWLGTNLWWNGSTNQDWVAGSNAIFGGPNTAGGAVTLASAISVGSITFNTFTGTYTLGSPGQALTINGGINKTSTAAAVSLTASPITLGAAQTWTNNSSGAFSITVPVNNGGNLLTLDGNGTTNFGTATTSVISGAGGITYNGTGRLFLGAGQVPAHTYTGTTTLNGGVTMVSNNNLGPG
;
A
#
# COMPACT_ATOMS: atom_id res chain seq x y z
N MET A 1 56.83 2.91 48.63
CA MET A 1 55.48 2.38 48.94
C MET A 1 54.50 3.00 47.93
N LYS A 2 53.94 2.14 47.07
CA LYS A 2 52.91 2.34 46.01
C LYS A 2 52.67 3.75 45.40
N LEU A 3 53.00 3.88 44.12
CA LEU A 3 52.38 4.84 43.19
C LEU A 3 50.95 4.36 42.84
N PRO A 4 49.91 5.20 42.88
CA PRO A 4 48.58 4.82 42.41
C PRO A 4 48.48 4.98 40.88
N GLN A 5 48.06 3.89 40.21
CA GLN A 5 47.59 3.91 38.83
C GLN A 5 46.16 4.43 38.80
N ASN A 6 45.85 5.35 37.88
CA ASN A 6 44.48 5.78 37.61
C ASN A 6 44.09 5.39 36.17
N PRO A 7 43.29 4.32 35.97
CA PRO A 7 42.92 3.84 34.66
C PRO A 7 41.52 4.35 34.27
N PHE A 8 41.43 5.51 33.62
CA PHE A 8 40.18 5.92 32.96
C PHE A 8 40.45 6.60 31.61
N ILE A 9 40.88 5.81 30.63
CA ILE A 9 40.67 6.15 29.22
C ILE A 9 39.19 5.88 28.93
N ARG A 10 38.37 6.93 28.95
CA ARG A 10 36.97 6.86 28.47
C ARG A 10 36.97 7.00 26.96
N PHE A 11 36.79 5.90 26.25
CA PHE A 11 36.41 5.92 24.83
C PHE A 11 35.00 6.47 24.72
N ALA A 12 34.85 7.68 24.19
CA ALA A 12 33.56 8.17 23.73
C ALA A 12 33.23 7.46 22.41
N MET A 13 32.36 6.43 22.46
CA MET A 13 31.69 5.95 21.26
C MET A 13 30.72 7.04 20.80
N ALA A 14 31.04 7.71 19.70
CA ALA A 14 30.10 8.59 19.03
C ALA A 14 28.93 7.75 18.49
N ALA A 15 27.76 7.86 19.13
CA ALA A 15 26.53 7.34 18.58
C ALA A 15 26.20 8.15 17.32
N TRP A 16 26.42 7.54 16.15
CA TRP A 16 25.86 8.03 14.89
C TRP A 16 24.34 7.92 14.99
N LEU A 17 23.65 9.06 15.18
CA LEU A 17 22.22 9.14 14.90
C LEU A 17 22.04 9.02 13.39
N ALA A 18 21.59 7.85 12.91
CA ALA A 18 21.07 7.73 11.57
C ALA A 18 19.79 8.56 11.49
N ALA A 19 19.85 9.72 10.82
CA ALA A 19 18.64 10.44 10.45
C ALA A 19 17.81 9.52 9.52
N PRO A 20 16.49 9.37 9.73
CA PRO A 20 15.67 8.61 8.82
C PRO A 20 15.70 9.32 7.46
N PHE A 21 16.18 8.63 6.42
CA PHE A 21 16.07 9.13 5.05
C PHE A 21 14.58 9.34 4.73
N ALA A 22 14.21 10.57 4.36
CA ALA A 22 12.85 10.85 3.90
C ALA A 22 12.58 10.06 2.60
N GLN A 23 11.47 9.34 2.55
CA GLN A 23 11.07 8.60 1.34
C GLN A 23 10.78 9.58 0.20
N ALA A 24 11.37 9.35 -0.97
CA ALA A 24 11.12 10.16 -2.15
C ALA A 24 9.65 10.03 -2.60
N GLN A 25 9.05 11.12 -3.08
CA GLN A 25 7.70 11.13 -3.66
C GLN A 25 7.81 11.05 -5.18
N LEU A 26 7.25 10.00 -5.76
CA LEU A 26 7.36 9.72 -7.19
C LEU A 26 5.98 9.57 -7.80
N THR A 27 5.66 10.42 -8.78
CA THR A 27 4.40 10.38 -9.51
C THR A 27 4.55 9.58 -10.79
N TRP A 28 3.62 8.67 -11.05
CA TRP A 28 3.56 7.90 -12.29
C TRP A 28 3.45 8.82 -13.51
N ASP A 29 4.29 8.57 -14.51
CA ASP A 29 4.28 9.26 -15.80
C ASP A 29 4.45 8.22 -16.91
N GLN A 30 3.35 7.88 -17.60
CA GLN A 30 3.39 6.88 -18.67
C GLN A 30 4.27 7.31 -19.86
N ASN A 31 4.39 8.61 -20.13
CA ASN A 31 5.03 9.09 -21.36
C ASN A 31 6.55 8.99 -21.29
N GLY A 32 7.11 9.02 -20.08
CA GLY A 32 8.52 8.82 -19.78
C GLY A 32 9.51 9.78 -20.45
N THR A 33 9.03 10.77 -21.20
CA THR A 33 9.86 11.61 -22.08
C THR A 33 9.44 13.08 -22.14
N SER A 34 8.25 13.45 -21.68
CA SER A 34 7.79 14.85 -21.74
C SER A 34 7.07 15.29 -20.46
N THR A 35 6.94 16.60 -20.30
CA THR A 35 6.24 17.24 -19.17
C THR A 35 4.76 16.90 -19.20
N GLY A 36 4.15 16.69 -18.02
CA GLY A 36 2.70 16.59 -17.89
C GLY A 36 2.18 15.33 -17.20
N GLN A 37 3.03 14.39 -16.79
CA GLN A 37 2.65 13.26 -15.92
C GLN A 37 1.35 12.54 -16.33
N PRO A 38 1.13 12.20 -17.61
CA PRO A 38 -0.07 11.47 -18.00
C PRO A 38 -0.16 10.13 -17.28
N ASN A 39 -1.37 9.85 -16.78
CA ASN A 39 -1.77 8.54 -16.30
C ASN A 39 -1.78 7.50 -17.44
N GLY A 40 -1.84 6.23 -17.08
CA GLY A 40 -2.12 5.12 -17.99
C GLY A 40 -1.30 3.87 -17.67
N ALA A 41 -1.13 2.99 -18.67
CA ALA A 41 -0.54 1.66 -18.49
C ALA A 41 0.99 1.67 -18.60
N GLY A 42 1.66 0.69 -17.99
CA GLY A 42 3.11 0.50 -18.13
C GLY A 42 3.70 -0.53 -17.18
N SER A 43 5.02 -0.61 -17.14
CA SER A 43 5.76 -1.44 -16.18
C SER A 43 6.30 -0.56 -15.07
N TRP A 44 6.09 -0.92 -13.81
CA TRP A 44 6.57 -0.17 -12.63
C TRP A 44 8.08 0.10 -12.69
N LEU A 45 8.85 -0.86 -13.20
CA LEU A 45 10.30 -0.75 -13.39
C LEU A 45 10.71 -0.38 -14.82
N GLY A 46 9.77 0.12 -15.62
CA GLY A 46 10.11 0.75 -16.89
C GLY A 46 10.95 2.00 -16.64
N THR A 47 11.89 2.24 -17.54
CA THR A 47 12.83 3.36 -17.42
C THR A 47 12.11 4.70 -17.54
N ASN A 48 12.47 5.66 -16.69
CA ASN A 48 11.94 7.03 -16.71
C ASN A 48 10.41 7.15 -16.56
N LEU A 49 9.74 6.22 -15.87
CA LEU A 49 8.27 6.29 -15.68
C LEU A 49 7.82 6.95 -14.37
N TRP A 50 8.76 7.56 -13.64
CA TRP A 50 8.51 8.19 -12.34
C TRP A 50 9.00 9.63 -12.31
N TRP A 51 8.08 10.57 -12.18
CA TRP A 51 8.35 11.99 -12.04
C TRP A 51 8.63 12.37 -10.58
N ASN A 52 9.75 13.06 -10.34
CA ASN A 52 10.18 13.47 -9.00
C ASN A 52 9.81 14.93 -8.63
N GLY A 53 9.04 15.62 -9.47
CA GLY A 53 8.77 17.06 -9.34
C GLY A 53 9.52 17.91 -10.36
N SER A 54 10.62 17.40 -10.93
CA SER A 54 11.47 18.13 -11.88
C SER A 54 11.88 17.33 -13.12
N THR A 55 12.11 16.02 -13.00
CA THR A 55 12.47 15.14 -14.12
C THR A 55 11.85 13.77 -13.93
N ASN A 56 11.69 13.06 -15.05
CA ASN A 56 11.43 11.64 -15.03
C ASN A 56 12.72 10.88 -14.65
N GLN A 57 12.54 9.81 -13.89
CA GLN A 57 13.61 8.94 -13.44
C GLN A 57 13.10 7.51 -13.26
N ASP A 58 14.03 6.60 -12.97
CA ASP A 58 13.72 5.22 -12.64
C ASP A 58 13.16 5.10 -11.21
N TRP A 59 12.46 4.00 -10.95
CA TRP A 59 11.95 3.71 -9.62
C TRP A 59 13.09 3.51 -8.61
N VAL A 60 12.97 4.14 -7.45
CA VAL A 60 13.85 3.91 -6.30
C VAL A 60 13.09 3.15 -5.23
N ALA A 61 13.57 1.96 -4.85
CA ALA A 61 12.91 1.11 -3.86
C ALA A 61 12.65 1.84 -2.54
N GLY A 62 11.47 1.62 -1.95
CA GLY A 62 11.03 2.28 -0.72
C GLY A 62 10.51 3.71 -0.90
N SER A 63 10.54 4.26 -2.12
CA SER A 63 9.88 5.54 -2.43
C SER A 63 8.37 5.43 -2.29
N ASN A 64 7.71 6.57 -2.15
CA ASN A 64 6.26 6.70 -2.17
C ASN A 64 5.78 6.84 -3.62
N ALA A 65 4.85 5.98 -4.02
CA ALA A 65 4.26 6.01 -5.35
C ALA A 65 2.98 6.84 -5.35
N ILE A 66 2.83 7.73 -6.33
CA ILE A 66 1.63 8.52 -6.55
C ILE A 66 1.12 8.20 -7.96
N PHE A 67 -0.06 7.62 -8.05
CA PHE A 67 -0.81 7.46 -9.29
C PHE A 67 -1.84 8.58 -9.37
N GLY A 68 -1.75 9.43 -10.37
CA GLY A 68 -2.61 10.61 -10.51
C GLY A 68 -1.82 11.83 -10.97
N GLY A 69 -2.40 12.58 -11.89
CA GLY A 69 -1.79 13.69 -12.65
C GLY A 69 -2.91 14.49 -13.34
N PRO A 70 -2.66 15.26 -14.42
CA PRO A 70 -3.77 15.82 -15.21
C PRO A 70 -4.75 14.71 -15.60
N ASN A 71 -6.06 15.02 -15.63
CA ASN A 71 -7.22 14.10 -15.66
C ASN A 71 -7.31 13.14 -16.88
N THR A 72 -6.26 12.39 -17.16
CA THR A 72 -6.22 11.31 -18.14
C THR A 72 -6.64 9.99 -17.50
N ALA A 73 -6.89 8.98 -18.34
CA ALA A 73 -7.33 7.68 -17.87
C ALA A 73 -6.21 6.92 -17.16
N GLY A 74 -6.55 6.21 -16.08
CA GLY A 74 -5.68 5.19 -15.50
C GLY A 74 -5.43 4.03 -16.46
N GLY A 75 -4.57 3.10 -16.05
CA GLY A 75 -4.28 1.91 -16.85
C GLY A 75 -3.70 0.77 -16.04
N ALA A 76 -3.25 -0.27 -16.73
CA ALA A 76 -2.62 -1.42 -16.10
C ALA A 76 -1.14 -1.14 -15.83
N VAL A 77 -0.78 -1.06 -14.55
CA VAL A 77 0.61 -0.94 -14.10
C VAL A 77 1.08 -2.31 -13.63
N THR A 78 2.04 -2.88 -14.36
CA THR A 78 2.56 -4.22 -14.15
C THR A 78 3.85 -4.17 -13.34
N LEU A 79 4.14 -5.22 -12.57
CA LEU A 79 5.41 -5.38 -11.85
C LEU A 79 6.32 -6.32 -12.65
N ALA A 80 7.53 -5.88 -13.00
CA ALA A 80 8.51 -6.73 -13.68
C ALA A 80 9.28 -7.64 -12.69
N SER A 81 9.44 -7.19 -11.44
CA SER A 81 10.02 -7.94 -10.32
C SER A 81 9.25 -7.62 -9.03
N ALA A 82 9.59 -8.28 -7.93
CA ALA A 82 9.03 -7.91 -6.64
C ALA A 82 9.40 -6.46 -6.27
N ILE A 83 8.42 -5.70 -5.75
CA ILE A 83 8.58 -4.28 -5.42
C ILE A 83 8.35 -4.05 -3.93
N SER A 84 9.18 -3.19 -3.34
CA SER A 84 8.93 -2.56 -2.05
C SER A 84 8.66 -1.07 -2.25
N VAL A 85 7.55 -0.60 -1.69
CA VAL A 85 7.09 0.79 -1.75
C VAL A 85 6.94 1.33 -0.33
N GLY A 86 7.19 2.63 -0.15
CA GLY A 86 6.81 3.34 1.07
C GLY A 86 5.30 3.31 1.22
N SER A 87 4.60 4.25 0.59
CA SER A 87 3.13 4.29 0.49
C SER A 87 2.67 4.36 -0.96
N ILE A 88 1.40 4.04 -1.21
CA ILE A 88 0.75 4.26 -2.51
C ILE A 88 -0.37 5.28 -2.37
N THR A 89 -0.37 6.31 -3.20
CA THR A 89 -1.47 7.27 -3.30
C THR A 89 -2.12 7.16 -4.67
N PHE A 90 -3.45 7.03 -4.71
CA PHE A 90 -4.26 7.14 -5.91
C PHE A 90 -5.01 8.48 -5.87
N ASN A 91 -4.48 9.48 -6.56
CA ASN A 91 -5.02 10.83 -6.65
C ASN A 91 -5.95 10.97 -7.87
N THR A 92 -6.01 12.12 -8.54
CA THR A 92 -7.04 12.36 -9.56
C THR A 92 -6.66 11.72 -10.90
N PHE A 93 -7.56 10.90 -11.44
CA PHE A 93 -7.50 10.27 -12.76
C PHE A 93 -8.94 9.87 -13.18
N THR A 94 -9.12 9.45 -14.42
CA THR A 94 -10.40 8.89 -14.92
C THR A 94 -10.27 7.39 -15.21
N GLY A 95 -11.38 6.68 -15.39
CA GLY A 95 -11.34 5.24 -15.66
C GLY A 95 -10.86 4.41 -14.45
N THR A 96 -9.98 3.45 -14.69
CA THR A 96 -9.53 2.47 -13.69
C THR A 96 -8.03 2.31 -13.71
N TYR A 97 -7.40 2.26 -12.54
CA TYR A 97 -6.05 1.72 -12.38
C TYR A 97 -6.13 0.24 -11.97
N THR A 98 -5.36 -0.61 -12.65
CA THR A 98 -5.04 -1.94 -12.17
C THR A 98 -3.57 -2.04 -11.82
N LEU A 99 -3.25 -2.68 -10.70
CA LEU A 99 -1.88 -2.81 -10.23
C LEU A 99 -1.54 -4.27 -9.93
N GLY A 100 -0.42 -4.73 -10.49
CA GLY A 100 0.13 -6.04 -10.19
C GLY A 100 0.57 -6.83 -11.42
N SER A 101 1.40 -7.84 -11.17
CA SER A 101 1.70 -8.93 -12.11
C SER A 101 1.63 -10.27 -11.37
N PRO A 102 1.11 -11.34 -11.98
CA PRO A 102 1.13 -12.67 -11.38
C PRO A 102 2.55 -13.09 -11.01
N GLY A 103 2.72 -13.67 -9.81
CA GLY A 103 4.02 -14.13 -9.31
C GLY A 103 4.91 -13.05 -8.69
N GLN A 104 4.62 -11.76 -8.91
CA GLN A 104 5.47 -10.67 -8.41
C GLN A 104 4.87 -10.08 -7.14
N ALA A 105 5.56 -10.17 -6.01
CA ALA A 105 5.08 -9.65 -4.73
C ALA A 105 5.20 -8.12 -4.63
N LEU A 106 4.26 -7.51 -3.89
CA LEU A 106 4.28 -6.09 -3.54
C LEU A 106 4.36 -5.95 -2.01
N THR A 107 5.40 -5.32 -1.50
CA THR A 107 5.54 -4.98 -0.07
C THR A 107 5.24 -3.51 0.14
N ILE A 108 4.31 -3.19 1.04
CA ILE A 108 3.89 -1.82 1.34
C ILE A 108 4.26 -1.49 2.79
N ASN A 109 4.94 -0.35 2.99
CA ASN A 109 5.49 0.03 4.30
C ASN A 109 4.75 1.21 4.97
N GLY A 110 3.87 1.92 4.27
CA GLY A 110 3.31 3.22 4.69
C GLY A 110 1.85 3.50 4.27
N GLY A 111 1.12 2.50 3.80
CA GLY A 111 -0.32 2.54 3.57
C GLY A 111 -0.74 2.80 2.13
N ILE A 112 -2.05 2.85 1.92
CA ILE A 112 -2.68 3.18 0.64
C ILE A 112 -3.69 4.30 0.87
N ASN A 113 -3.60 5.39 0.11
CA ASN A 113 -4.58 6.46 0.17
C ASN A 113 -5.23 6.68 -1.20
N LYS A 114 -6.51 6.42 -1.32
CA LYS A 114 -7.30 6.66 -2.53
C LYS A 114 -8.19 7.87 -2.33
N THR A 115 -7.84 8.97 -2.98
CA THR A 115 -8.56 10.26 -2.97
C THR A 115 -9.18 10.58 -4.33
N SER A 116 -9.00 9.72 -5.34
CA SER A 116 -9.56 9.85 -6.69
C SER A 116 -11.10 9.95 -6.66
N THR A 117 -11.70 11.12 -6.85
CA THR A 117 -13.14 11.38 -6.54
C THR A 117 -14.14 10.30 -7.00
N ALA A 118 -14.01 9.76 -8.22
CA ALA A 118 -14.93 8.74 -8.76
C ALA A 118 -14.26 7.52 -9.42
N ALA A 119 -12.96 7.57 -9.70
CA ALA A 119 -12.28 6.52 -10.45
C ALA A 119 -12.07 5.25 -9.61
N ALA A 120 -12.06 4.08 -10.26
CA ALA A 120 -11.86 2.80 -9.58
C ALA A 120 -10.37 2.43 -9.49
N VAL A 121 -10.02 1.68 -8.44
CA VAL A 121 -8.69 1.07 -8.29
C VAL A 121 -8.89 -0.41 -7.99
N SER A 122 -8.15 -1.26 -8.70
CA SER A 122 -8.15 -2.69 -8.47
C SER A 122 -6.73 -3.22 -8.31
N LEU A 123 -6.43 -3.89 -7.20
CA LEU A 123 -5.16 -4.60 -6.99
C LEU A 123 -5.38 -6.06 -7.40
N THR A 124 -4.88 -6.44 -8.58
CA THR A 124 -5.43 -7.61 -9.30
C THR A 124 -4.53 -8.80 -9.46
N ALA A 125 -3.21 -8.68 -9.28
CA ALA A 125 -2.32 -9.79 -9.63
C ALA A 125 -1.12 -10.04 -8.70
N SER A 126 -0.65 -9.02 -7.98
CA SER A 126 0.50 -9.16 -7.07
C SER A 126 0.03 -9.46 -5.64
N PRO A 127 0.47 -10.56 -5.00
CA PRO A 127 0.22 -10.75 -3.58
C PRO A 127 0.88 -9.63 -2.77
N ILE A 128 0.19 -9.16 -1.73
CA ILE A 128 0.60 -8.02 -0.93
C ILE A 128 1.12 -8.51 0.42
N THR A 129 2.26 -7.96 0.86
CA THR A 129 2.76 -8.10 2.24
C THR A 129 2.87 -6.73 2.90
N LEU A 130 2.40 -6.62 4.14
CA LEU A 130 2.53 -5.38 4.91
C LEU A 130 3.86 -5.39 5.68
N GLY A 131 4.74 -4.44 5.38
CA GLY A 131 6.04 -4.30 6.05
C GLY A 131 5.96 -3.61 7.41
N ALA A 132 4.85 -2.93 7.70
CA ALA A 132 4.57 -2.26 8.97
C ALA A 132 3.05 -2.16 9.18
N ALA A 133 2.59 -1.61 10.31
CA ALA A 133 1.19 -1.24 10.47
C ALA A 133 0.74 -0.26 9.37
N GLN A 134 -0.43 -0.48 8.78
CA GLN A 134 -0.91 0.28 7.62
C GLN A 134 -2.26 0.92 7.89
N THR A 135 -2.50 2.05 7.24
CA THR A 135 -3.85 2.58 7.02
C THR A 135 -4.15 2.63 5.53
N TRP A 136 -5.25 2.02 5.13
CA TRP A 136 -5.74 1.97 3.76
C TRP A 136 -7.07 2.72 3.68
N THR A 137 -7.07 3.85 2.98
CA THR A 137 -8.21 4.77 2.95
C THR A 137 -8.83 4.84 1.56
N ASN A 138 -10.15 4.73 1.46
CA ASN A 138 -10.89 5.08 0.24
C ASN A 138 -11.84 6.26 0.52
N ASN A 139 -11.41 7.48 0.18
CA ASN A 139 -12.19 8.71 0.31
C ASN A 139 -12.78 9.11 -1.05
N SER A 140 -13.50 8.18 -1.67
CA SER A 140 -13.97 8.32 -3.04
C SER A 140 -15.22 7.48 -3.28
N SER A 141 -16.06 7.89 -4.24
CA SER A 141 -17.21 7.10 -4.68
C SER A 141 -16.82 5.88 -5.53
N GLY A 142 -15.66 5.92 -6.21
CA GLY A 142 -15.10 4.78 -6.93
C GLY A 142 -14.61 3.69 -5.98
N ALA A 143 -14.85 2.42 -6.35
CA ALA A 143 -14.47 1.27 -5.54
C ALA A 143 -12.94 1.12 -5.42
N PHE A 144 -12.50 0.63 -4.26
CA PHE A 144 -11.17 0.10 -4.06
C PHE A 144 -11.27 -1.42 -3.89
N SER A 145 -10.88 -2.16 -4.92
CA SER A 145 -11.03 -3.62 -4.99
C SER A 145 -9.68 -4.30 -4.81
N ILE A 146 -9.61 -5.28 -3.92
CA ILE A 146 -8.43 -6.09 -3.67
C ILE A 146 -8.78 -7.52 -4.02
N THR A 147 -8.23 -8.04 -5.11
CA THR A 147 -8.52 -9.40 -5.62
C THR A 147 -7.37 -10.38 -5.42
N VAL A 148 -6.40 -10.01 -4.59
CA VAL A 148 -5.16 -10.72 -4.33
C VAL A 148 -5.01 -11.05 -2.84
N PRO A 149 -4.19 -12.04 -2.48
CA PRO A 149 -3.88 -12.31 -1.09
C PRO A 149 -3.18 -11.11 -0.43
N VAL A 150 -3.51 -10.85 0.82
CA VAL A 150 -2.86 -9.84 1.66
C VAL A 150 -2.34 -10.53 2.93
N ASN A 151 -1.03 -10.67 3.05
CA ASN A 151 -0.38 -11.08 4.29
C ASN A 151 -0.11 -9.83 5.14
N ASN A 152 -0.79 -9.71 6.28
CA ASN A 152 -0.61 -8.57 7.18
C ASN A 152 0.74 -8.61 7.93
N GLY A 153 1.50 -9.70 7.85
CA GLY A 153 2.86 -9.78 8.39
C GLY A 153 2.93 -9.66 9.92
N GLY A 154 1.82 -9.86 10.63
CA GLY A 154 1.74 -9.56 12.07
C GLY A 154 1.38 -8.11 12.39
N ASN A 155 1.21 -7.26 11.37
CA ASN A 155 0.91 -5.86 11.52
C ASN A 155 -0.61 -5.59 11.48
N LEU A 156 -1.03 -4.52 12.17
CA LEU A 156 -2.41 -4.05 12.10
C LEU A 156 -2.70 -3.45 10.71
N LEU A 157 -3.76 -3.93 10.06
CA LEU A 157 -4.36 -3.29 8.88
C LEU A 157 -5.56 -2.44 9.30
N THR A 158 -5.42 -1.12 9.21
CA THR A 158 -6.54 -0.19 9.40
C THR A 158 -7.16 0.14 8.05
N LEU A 159 -8.47 -0.01 7.94
CA LEU A 159 -9.28 0.34 6.78
C LEU A 159 -10.14 1.55 7.14
N ASP A 160 -10.18 2.54 6.27
CA ASP A 160 -10.87 3.81 6.54
C ASP A 160 -11.48 4.43 5.27
N GLY A 161 -12.24 5.50 5.47
CA GLY A 161 -12.81 6.34 4.44
C GLY A 161 -14.32 6.14 4.23
N ASN A 162 -14.86 6.99 3.36
CA ASN A 162 -16.29 7.05 3.05
C ASN A 162 -16.70 6.20 1.83
N GLY A 163 -15.73 5.65 1.10
CA GLY A 163 -15.92 4.86 -0.10
C GLY A 163 -16.21 3.38 0.17
N THR A 164 -16.25 2.59 -0.91
CA THR A 164 -16.34 1.12 -0.82
C THR A 164 -14.95 0.49 -0.94
N THR A 165 -14.55 -0.29 0.06
CA THR A 165 -13.34 -1.12 0.03
C THR A 165 -13.76 -2.59 0.02
N ASN A 166 -13.21 -3.37 -0.91
CA ASN A 166 -13.74 -4.69 -1.24
C ASN A 166 -12.65 -5.76 -1.29
N PHE A 167 -12.75 -6.73 -0.38
CA PHE A 167 -12.01 -8.00 -0.35
C PHE A 167 -12.91 -9.20 -0.70
N GLY A 168 -14.18 -8.99 -1.07
CA GLY A 168 -15.15 -10.07 -1.29
C GLY A 168 -15.32 -10.53 -2.74
N THR A 169 -14.66 -9.92 -3.73
CA THR A 169 -14.94 -10.23 -5.16
C THR A 169 -14.21 -11.46 -5.71
N ALA A 170 -13.24 -12.02 -4.99
CA ALA A 170 -12.49 -13.19 -5.44
C ALA A 170 -12.15 -14.11 -4.25
N THR A 171 -12.10 -15.41 -4.49
CA THR A 171 -11.67 -16.40 -3.47
C THR A 171 -10.20 -16.22 -3.07
N THR A 172 -9.40 -15.57 -3.92
CA THR A 172 -7.99 -15.22 -3.69
C THR A 172 -7.79 -14.00 -2.80
N SER A 173 -8.83 -13.21 -2.52
CA SER A 173 -8.80 -12.01 -1.67
C SER A 173 -8.65 -12.32 -0.17
N VAL A 174 -7.79 -13.28 0.17
CA VAL A 174 -7.61 -13.74 1.55
C VAL A 174 -6.66 -12.82 2.29
N ILE A 175 -7.11 -12.34 3.46
CA ILE A 175 -6.24 -11.68 4.44
C ILE A 175 -5.69 -12.75 5.40
N SER A 176 -4.39 -12.76 5.63
CA SER A 176 -3.68 -13.73 6.49
C SER A 176 -2.63 -13.06 7.37
N GLY A 177 -2.03 -13.82 8.30
CA GLY A 177 -0.96 -13.36 9.19
C GLY A 177 -1.40 -13.08 10.63
N ALA A 178 -0.46 -12.79 11.52
CA ALA A 178 -0.75 -12.68 12.95
C ALA A 178 -1.43 -11.35 13.36
N GLY A 179 -1.49 -10.37 12.47
CA GLY A 179 -2.03 -9.04 12.74
C GLY A 179 -3.55 -9.00 12.73
N GLY A 180 -4.11 -7.91 13.26
CA GLY A 180 -5.55 -7.67 13.27
C GLY A 180 -6.03 -6.80 12.12
N ILE A 181 -7.34 -6.55 12.09
CA ILE A 181 -8.00 -5.60 11.20
C ILE A 181 -8.76 -4.58 12.04
N THR A 182 -8.63 -3.30 11.71
CA THR A 182 -9.52 -2.25 12.24
C THR A 182 -10.25 -1.59 11.09
N TYR A 183 -11.56 -1.38 11.22
CA TYR A 183 -12.34 -0.58 10.28
C TYR A 183 -12.91 0.65 10.99
N ASN A 184 -12.48 1.84 10.56
CA ASN A 184 -12.92 3.14 11.09
C ASN A 184 -13.82 3.92 10.11
N GLY A 185 -13.92 3.45 8.87
CA GLY A 185 -14.59 4.19 7.80
C GLY A 185 -16.09 4.33 8.00
N THR A 186 -16.66 5.34 7.37
CA THR A 186 -18.13 5.56 7.32
C THR A 186 -18.77 4.90 6.08
N GLY A 187 -17.94 4.40 5.16
CA GLY A 187 -18.37 3.78 3.91
C GLY A 187 -18.79 2.32 4.05
N ARG A 188 -18.43 1.51 3.04
CA ARG A 188 -18.68 0.07 3.03
C ARG A 188 -17.38 -0.72 3.01
N LEU A 189 -17.29 -1.71 3.89
CA LEU A 189 -16.25 -2.73 3.86
C LEU A 189 -16.86 -4.08 3.49
N PHE A 190 -16.35 -4.71 2.45
CA PHE A 190 -16.69 -6.10 2.11
C PHE A 190 -15.51 -6.98 2.47
N LEU A 191 -15.65 -7.79 3.52
CA LEU A 191 -14.72 -8.89 3.81
C LEU A 191 -15.16 -10.19 3.14
N GLY A 192 -16.43 -10.31 2.76
CA GLY A 192 -16.90 -11.39 1.90
C GLY A 192 -18.26 -11.07 1.28
N ALA A 193 -18.43 -11.36 -0.01
CA ALA A 193 -19.72 -11.27 -0.71
C ALA A 193 -19.71 -12.06 -2.03
N GLY A 194 -20.68 -12.95 -2.24
CA GLY A 194 -20.80 -13.74 -3.46
C GLY A 194 -19.85 -14.95 -3.50
N GLN A 195 -18.55 -14.71 -3.75
CA GLN A 195 -17.48 -15.69 -3.50
C GLN A 195 -16.87 -15.39 -2.13
N VAL A 196 -16.75 -16.40 -1.27
CA VAL A 196 -16.34 -16.21 0.13
C VAL A 196 -14.84 -16.50 0.26
N PRO A 197 -13.95 -15.49 0.30
CA PRO A 197 -12.58 -15.73 0.72
C PRO A 197 -12.60 -16.15 2.20
N ALA A 198 -11.88 -17.22 2.54
CA ALA A 198 -11.69 -17.61 3.93
C ALA A 198 -10.47 -16.86 4.47
N HIS A 199 -10.70 -15.79 5.24
CA HIS A 199 -9.61 -15.06 5.88
C HIS A 199 -9.00 -15.89 7.03
N THR A 200 -7.68 -15.82 7.20
CA THR A 200 -6.92 -16.65 8.15
C THR A 200 -6.01 -15.83 9.05
N TYR A 201 -6.21 -14.51 9.10
CA TYR A 201 -5.51 -13.68 10.07
C TYR A 201 -5.96 -14.03 11.49
N THR A 202 -5.03 -13.93 12.46
CA THR A 202 -5.31 -14.35 13.85
C THR A 202 -5.42 -13.20 14.83
N GLY A 203 -5.11 -11.96 14.43
CA GLY A 203 -5.31 -10.81 15.27
C GLY A 203 -6.76 -10.35 15.35
N THR A 204 -7.07 -9.52 16.33
CA THR A 204 -8.42 -9.02 16.60
C THR A 204 -9.01 -8.24 15.43
N THR A 205 -10.30 -8.42 15.19
CA THR A 205 -11.09 -7.56 14.31
C THR A 205 -11.82 -6.50 15.11
N THR A 206 -11.60 -5.22 14.82
CA THR A 206 -12.31 -4.08 15.42
C THR A 206 -13.12 -3.36 14.35
N LEU A 207 -14.44 -3.23 14.56
CA LEU A 207 -15.35 -2.53 13.64
C LEU A 207 -15.94 -1.31 14.35
N ASN A 208 -15.40 -0.12 14.08
CA ASN A 208 -15.77 1.13 14.76
C ASN A 208 -16.84 1.94 14.02
N GLY A 209 -17.14 1.62 12.75
CA GLY A 209 -18.09 2.39 11.95
C GLY A 209 -18.50 1.75 10.63
N GLY A 210 -19.30 2.50 9.86
CA GLY A 210 -19.72 2.15 8.51
C GLY A 210 -20.59 0.90 8.40
N VAL A 211 -20.66 0.34 7.20
CA VAL A 211 -21.33 -0.94 6.94
C VAL A 211 -20.30 -1.99 6.57
N THR A 212 -20.20 -3.05 7.36
CA THR A 212 -19.33 -4.19 7.06
C THR A 212 -20.17 -5.38 6.59
N MET A 213 -19.82 -5.94 5.45
CA MET A 213 -20.38 -7.20 4.95
C MET A 213 -19.36 -8.32 5.16
N VAL A 214 -19.75 -9.29 5.99
CA VAL A 214 -18.95 -10.48 6.32
C VAL A 214 -19.68 -11.74 5.88
N SER A 215 -18.92 -12.74 5.46
CA SER A 215 -19.38 -14.12 5.35
C SER A 215 -18.98 -14.92 6.59
N ASN A 216 -19.63 -16.06 6.75
CA ASN A 216 -19.62 -16.97 7.89
C ASN A 216 -18.24 -17.42 8.44
N ASN A 217 -17.12 -17.18 7.73
CA ASN A 217 -15.76 -17.59 8.14
C ASN A 217 -14.72 -16.44 8.11
N ASN A 218 -15.12 -15.16 8.21
CA ASN A 218 -14.24 -14.03 7.83
C ASN A 218 -13.71 -13.16 8.99
N LEU A 219 -13.98 -13.54 10.24
CA LEU A 219 -13.54 -12.80 11.42
C LEU A 219 -12.50 -13.62 12.21
N GLY A 220 -11.39 -12.97 12.60
CA GLY A 220 -10.39 -13.56 13.50
C GLY A 220 -10.99 -13.86 14.88
N PRO A 221 -10.25 -14.54 15.78
CA PRO A 221 -10.71 -14.75 17.15
C PRO A 221 -10.97 -13.39 17.81
N GLY A 222 -12.20 -13.20 18.29
CA GLY A 222 -12.64 -12.00 19.01
C GLY A 222 -12.00 -11.88 20.38
#